data_AF-A0A413DYJ2-F1
#
_entry.id   AF-A0A413DYJ2-F1
#
_cell.length_a   1.000
_cell.length_b   1.000
_cell.length_c   1.000
_cell.angle_alpha   90.00
_cell.angle_beta   90.00
_cell.angle_gamma   90.00
#
_symmetry.space_group_name_H-M   'P 1'
#
loop_
_entity.id
_entity.type
_entity.pdbx_description
1 polymer ?
#
loop_
_entity_poly.entity_id
_entity_poly.type
_entity_poly.pdbx_seq_one_letter_code
_entity_poly.pdbx_strand_id
1 'polypeptide(L)'
;MAASNPPKGSVSSSSIKPVTRKAVRCQREVAWLVTQAAGKLVANTEDVNAPTPSFVLAAALDRVRQLELAAQEDGGHLGYQDAMAPDLLTFCRMTKLPAAPNALSDAGYMFTLSGADLIRDIYAYCSELAERHVFGTAEVKPGNVIKLVLRLFLMDGFGAMPA
;
A
#
# COMPACT_ATOMS: atom_id res chain seq x y z
N MET A 1 16.67 58.04 -4.40
CA MET A 1 15.74 56.99 -3.93
C MET A 1 16.17 55.68 -4.57
N ALA A 2 16.69 54.74 -3.78
CA ALA A 2 17.12 53.43 -4.29
C ALA A 2 15.94 52.45 -4.22
N ALA A 3 15.59 51.85 -5.36
CA ALA A 3 14.57 50.81 -5.45
C ALA A 3 15.08 49.56 -4.73
N SER A 4 14.29 49.05 -3.78
CA SER A 4 14.58 47.82 -3.05
C SER A 4 14.38 46.62 -3.97
N ASN A 5 15.43 45.83 -4.19
CA ASN A 5 15.32 44.58 -4.94
C ASN A 5 14.55 43.53 -4.08
N PRO A 6 13.60 42.77 -4.66
CA PRO A 6 12.87 41.76 -3.93
C PRO A 6 13.79 40.60 -3.50
N PRO A 7 13.50 39.91 -2.38
CA PRO A 7 14.33 38.82 -1.89
C PRO A 7 14.37 37.66 -2.91
N LYS A 8 15.58 37.14 -3.18
CA LYS A 8 15.78 35.90 -3.93
C LYS A 8 15.11 34.76 -3.16
N GLY A 9 13.97 34.29 -3.69
CA GLY A 9 13.19 33.21 -3.07
C GLY A 9 11.68 33.29 -3.28
N SER A 10 11.18 34.16 -4.15
CA SER A 10 9.77 34.13 -4.56
C SER A 10 9.50 32.87 -5.38
N VAL A 11 9.07 31.79 -4.71
CA VAL A 11 8.39 30.68 -5.37
C VAL A 11 7.06 31.20 -5.88
N SER A 12 6.97 31.38 -7.19
CA SER A 12 5.74 31.79 -7.86
C SER A 12 4.63 30.76 -7.55
N SER A 13 3.60 31.20 -6.82
CA SER A 13 2.38 30.44 -6.50
C SER A 13 1.63 29.92 -7.74
N SER A 14 2.00 30.37 -8.94
CA SER A 14 1.30 30.15 -10.20
C SER A 14 1.57 28.82 -10.93
N SER A 15 2.26 27.84 -10.34
CA SER A 15 2.43 26.54 -11.02
C SER A 15 2.61 25.32 -10.11
N ILE A 16 2.08 25.33 -8.88
CA ILE A 16 1.96 24.08 -8.12
C ILE A 16 0.63 23.45 -8.52
N LYS A 17 0.69 22.47 -9.43
CA LYS A 17 -0.48 21.61 -9.67
C LYS A 17 -0.86 20.96 -8.33
N PRO A 18 -2.12 21.10 -7.85
CA PRO A 18 -2.51 20.48 -6.60
C PRO A 18 -2.32 18.96 -6.72
N VAL A 19 -1.60 18.37 -5.76
CA VAL A 19 -1.43 16.92 -5.68
C VAL A 19 -2.82 16.30 -5.50
N THR A 20 -3.21 15.42 -6.42
CA THR A 20 -4.47 14.68 -6.30
C THR A 20 -4.42 13.78 -5.08
N ARG A 21 -5.48 13.84 -4.25
CA ARG A 21 -5.61 13.02 -3.05
C ARG A 21 -6.99 12.36 -3.01
N LYS A 22 -7.05 11.15 -2.45
CA LYS A 22 -8.31 10.44 -2.22
C LYS A 22 -8.29 9.76 -0.86
N ALA A 23 -9.32 10.01 -0.06
CA ALA A 23 -9.48 9.40 1.24
C ALA A 23 -10.22 8.06 1.10
N VAL A 24 -9.63 6.99 1.63
CA VAL A 24 -10.15 5.62 1.55
C VAL A 24 -10.36 5.06 2.94
N ARG A 25 -11.58 4.58 3.21
CA ARG A 25 -11.90 3.84 4.43
C ARG A 25 -11.24 2.46 4.38
N CYS A 26 -10.43 2.17 5.38
CA CYS A 26 -9.67 0.93 5.54
C CYS A 26 -9.95 0.33 6.92
N GLN A 27 -9.67 -0.96 7.08
CA GLN A 27 -9.58 -1.57 8.41
C GLN A 27 -8.37 -1.00 9.16
N ARG A 28 -8.44 -0.97 10.49
CA ARG A 28 -7.39 -0.37 11.33
C ARG A 28 -6.03 -1.06 11.16
N GLU A 29 -6.03 -2.36 10.86
CA GLU A 29 -4.81 -3.13 10.58
C GLU A 29 -3.99 -2.55 9.41
N VAL A 30 -4.61 -1.84 8.47
CA VAL A 30 -3.87 -1.22 7.34
C VAL A 30 -2.81 -0.25 7.85
N ALA A 31 -3.09 0.52 8.91
CA ALA A 31 -2.09 1.44 9.47
C ALA A 31 -0.85 0.68 10.01
N TRP A 32 -1.07 -0.49 10.60
CA TRP A 32 0.00 -1.35 11.07
C TRP A 32 0.78 -1.98 9.92
N LEU A 33 0.08 -2.53 8.93
CA LEU A 33 0.69 -3.16 7.75
C LEU A 33 1.54 -2.16 6.96
N VAL A 34 1.08 -0.91 6.81
CA VAL A 34 1.87 0.16 6.17
C VAL A 34 3.16 0.44 6.94
N THR A 35 3.09 0.44 8.28
CA THR A 35 4.29 0.67 9.12
C THR A 35 5.31 -0.45 8.93
N GLN A 36 4.86 -1.71 8.90
CA GLN A 36 5.74 -2.85 8.65
C GLN A 36 6.31 -2.83 7.23
N ALA A 37 5.48 -2.49 6.23
CA ALA A 37 5.91 -2.40 4.84
C ALA A 37 6.93 -1.26 4.64
N ALA A 38 6.75 -0.13 5.32
CA ALA A 38 7.73 0.95 5.36
C ALA A 38 9.07 0.48 5.94
N GLY A 39 9.04 -0.27 7.05
CA GLY A 39 10.23 -0.87 7.65
C GLY A 39 10.94 -1.82 6.69
N LYS A 40 10.21 -2.69 5.99
CA LYS A 40 10.75 -3.59 4.96
C LYS A 40 11.40 -2.81 3.81
N LEU A 41 10.78 -1.72 3.34
CA LEU A 41 11.34 -0.88 2.27
C LEU A 41 12.62 -0.19 2.73
N VAL A 42 12.61 0.46 3.88
CA VAL A 42 13.77 1.18 4.42
C VAL A 42 14.95 0.24 4.68
N ALA A 43 14.70 -0.98 5.16
CA ALA A 43 15.75 -1.98 5.37
C ALA A 43 16.50 -2.36 4.07
N ASN A 44 15.90 -2.12 2.91
CA ASN A 44 16.46 -2.43 1.59
C ASN A 44 16.95 -1.19 0.84
N THR A 45 16.87 0.01 1.44
CA THR A 45 17.28 1.27 0.80
C THR A 45 18.28 2.02 1.67
N GLU A 46 19.27 2.68 1.06
CA GLU A 46 20.20 3.55 1.79
C GLU A 46 19.59 4.92 2.16
N ASP A 47 18.33 5.18 1.80
CA ASP A 47 17.63 6.42 2.12
C ASP A 47 17.21 6.47 3.60
N VAL A 48 17.58 7.55 4.28
CA VAL A 48 17.28 7.81 5.68
C VAL A 48 15.90 8.45 5.90
N ASN A 49 15.23 8.87 4.82
CA ASN A 49 13.91 9.47 4.92
C ASN A 49 12.82 8.40 5.05
N ALA A 50 11.94 8.57 6.04
CA ALA A 50 10.79 7.71 6.19
C ALA A 50 9.86 7.85 4.97
N PRO A 51 9.57 6.76 4.24
CA PRO A 51 8.72 6.83 3.06
C PRO A 51 7.30 7.21 3.45
N THR A 52 6.65 8.03 2.61
CA THR A 52 5.23 8.35 2.83
C THR A 52 4.37 7.10 2.68
N PRO A 53 3.21 6.99 3.38
CA PRO A 53 2.32 5.85 3.23
C PRO A 53 1.91 5.54 1.78
N SER A 54 1.67 6.58 0.96
CA SER A 54 1.34 6.40 -0.45
C SER A 54 2.51 5.86 -1.26
N PHE A 55 3.74 6.29 -0.97
CA PHE A 55 4.94 5.72 -1.60
C PHE A 55 5.12 4.25 -1.23
N VAL A 56 4.95 3.90 0.05
CA VAL A 56 5.02 2.51 0.53
C VAL A 56 4.02 1.64 -0.22
N LEU A 57 2.78 2.10 -0.36
CA LEU A 57 1.74 1.37 -1.07
C LEU A 57 2.05 1.24 -2.58
N ALA A 58 2.60 2.28 -3.20
CA ALA A 58 2.98 2.22 -4.61
C ALA A 58 4.09 1.18 -4.85
N ALA A 59 5.14 1.19 -4.01
CA ALA A 59 6.22 0.20 -4.09
C ALA A 59 5.72 -1.23 -3.80
N ALA A 60 4.81 -1.39 -2.83
CA ALA A 60 4.18 -2.67 -2.53
C ALA A 60 3.35 -3.17 -3.72
N LEU A 61 2.57 -2.30 -4.37
CA LEU A 61 1.77 -2.66 -5.54
C LEU A 61 2.64 -3.07 -6.72
N ASP A 62 3.70 -2.30 -7.01
CA ASP A 62 4.66 -2.63 -8.07
C ASP A 62 5.30 -4.01 -7.83
N ARG A 63 5.76 -4.27 -6.59
CA ARG A 63 6.33 -5.57 -6.22
C ARG A 63 5.31 -6.71 -6.35
N VAL A 64 4.06 -6.50 -5.94
CA VAL A 64 2.99 -7.50 -6.11
C VAL A 64 2.75 -7.80 -7.60
N ARG A 65 2.74 -6.80 -8.48
CA ARG A 65 2.64 -7.03 -9.93
C ARG A 65 3.78 -7.87 -10.48
N GLN A 66 5.01 -7.63 -10.02
CA GLN A 66 6.15 -8.47 -10.40
C GLN A 66 5.99 -9.92 -9.92
N LEU A 67 5.46 -10.12 -8.72
CA LEU A 67 5.18 -11.46 -8.18
C LEU A 67 4.07 -12.17 -8.97
N GLU A 68 3.03 -11.44 -9.38
CA GLU A 68 1.96 -11.98 -10.25
C GLU A 68 2.52 -12.43 -11.61
N LEU A 69 3.38 -11.61 -12.22
CA LEU A 69 4.03 -11.94 -13.49
C LEU A 69 4.89 -13.20 -13.36
N ALA A 70 5.75 -13.27 -12.33
CA ALA A 70 6.59 -14.43 -12.08
C ALA A 70 5.76 -15.71 -11.84
N ALA A 71 4.70 -15.62 -11.03
CA ALA A 71 3.80 -16.75 -10.80
C ALA A 71 3.13 -17.21 -12.10
N GLN A 72 2.75 -16.29 -12.98
CA GLN A 72 2.14 -16.61 -14.26
C GLN A 72 3.15 -17.26 -15.23
N GLU A 73 4.41 -16.84 -15.23
CA GLU A 73 5.49 -17.48 -15.99
C GLU A 73 5.71 -18.93 -15.53
N ASP A 74 5.55 -19.19 -14.24
CA ASP A 74 5.60 -20.54 -13.64
C ASP A 74 4.28 -21.32 -13.79
N GLY A 75 3.27 -20.75 -14.46
CA GLY A 75 1.95 -21.37 -14.69
C GLY A 75 1.00 -21.37 -13.48
N GLY A 76 1.34 -20.62 -12.42
CA GLY A 76 0.55 -20.45 -11.20
C GLY A 76 -0.15 -19.09 -11.09
N HIS A 77 -0.64 -18.80 -9.89
CA HIS A 77 -1.27 -17.53 -9.53
C HIS A 77 -1.00 -17.23 -8.05
N LEU A 78 -1.08 -15.96 -7.64
CA LEU A 78 -0.98 -15.65 -6.22
C LEU A 78 -2.25 -16.07 -5.46
N GLY A 79 -2.09 -16.74 -4.32
CA GLY A 79 -3.19 -17.09 -3.42
C GLY A 79 -3.77 -15.87 -2.69
N TYR A 80 -4.57 -15.04 -3.38
CA TYR A 80 -5.14 -13.82 -2.81
C TYR A 80 -6.03 -14.07 -1.59
N GLN A 81 -6.81 -15.15 -1.61
CA GLN A 81 -7.68 -15.52 -0.49
C GLN A 81 -6.85 -15.97 0.73
N ASP A 82 -5.80 -16.75 0.51
CA ASP A 82 -4.90 -17.20 1.58
C ASP A 82 -4.11 -16.05 2.21
N ALA A 83 -3.75 -15.03 1.42
CA ALA A 83 -3.18 -13.80 1.98
C ALA A 83 -4.17 -13.04 2.88
N MET A 84 -5.47 -13.15 2.60
CA MET A 84 -6.54 -12.42 3.31
C MET A 84 -7.17 -13.21 4.46
N ALA A 85 -7.09 -14.54 4.43
CA ALA A 85 -7.78 -15.43 5.37
C ALA A 85 -7.29 -15.34 6.82
N PRO A 86 -5.97 -15.25 7.12
CA PRO A 86 -5.50 -15.14 8.49
C PRO A 86 -5.98 -13.85 9.16
N ASP A 87 -6.35 -13.96 10.45
CA ASP A 87 -6.45 -12.80 11.31
C ASP A 87 -5.07 -12.12 11.48
N LEU A 88 -5.06 -10.89 11.97
CA LEU A 88 -3.81 -10.12 12.04
C LEU A 88 -2.75 -10.79 12.92
N LEU A 89 -3.16 -11.43 14.01
CA LEU A 89 -2.25 -12.12 14.93
C LEU A 89 -1.58 -13.30 14.24
N THR A 90 -2.35 -14.12 13.53
CA THR A 90 -1.84 -15.28 12.79
C THR A 90 -0.99 -14.84 11.61
N PHE A 91 -1.41 -13.79 10.89
CA PHE A 91 -0.62 -13.17 9.84
C PHE A 91 0.77 -12.72 10.34
N CYS A 92 0.83 -12.01 11.48
CA CYS A 92 2.12 -11.56 12.04
C CYS A 92 3.03 -12.74 12.40
N ARG A 93 2.47 -13.83 12.98
CA ARG A 93 3.25 -15.04 13.28
C ARG A 93 3.82 -15.70 12.02
N MET A 94 2.99 -15.86 10.98
CA MET A 94 3.41 -16.48 9.71
C MET A 94 4.51 -15.68 9.02
N THR A 95 4.43 -14.36 9.07
CA THR A 95 5.37 -13.42 8.43
C THR A 95 6.54 -13.03 9.34
N LYS A 96 6.63 -13.61 10.55
CA LYS A 96 7.65 -13.26 11.57
C LYS A 96 7.68 -11.76 11.90
N LEU A 97 6.58 -11.04 11.66
CA LEU A 97 6.43 -9.65 12.03
C LEU A 97 6.18 -9.53 13.54
N PRO A 98 6.54 -8.40 14.16
CA PRO A 98 6.14 -8.13 15.53
C PRO A 98 4.62 -8.20 15.67
N ALA A 99 4.14 -8.59 16.85
CA ALA A 99 2.72 -8.56 17.13
C ALA A 99 2.18 -7.14 16.94
N ALA A 100 1.05 -7.02 16.23
CA ALA A 100 0.35 -5.76 16.16
C ALA A 100 -0.04 -5.29 17.57
N PRO A 101 -0.09 -3.97 17.83
CA PRO A 101 -0.54 -3.47 19.13
C PRO A 101 -1.92 -4.04 19.49
N ASN A 102 -2.07 -4.60 20.70
CA ASN A 102 -3.24 -5.35 21.17
C ASN A 102 -4.56 -4.56 21.23
N ALA A 103 -4.61 -3.32 20.73
CA ALA A 103 -5.73 -2.39 20.83
C ALA A 103 -6.05 -1.69 19.50
N LEU A 104 -6.04 -2.44 18.38
CA LEU A 104 -6.63 -1.91 17.15
C LEU A 104 -8.16 -1.96 17.31
N SER A 105 -8.75 -0.81 17.65
CA SER A 105 -10.20 -0.61 17.71
C SER A 105 -10.89 -1.03 16.40
N ASP A 106 -12.15 -1.45 16.49
CA ASP A 106 -13.05 -1.71 15.35
C ASP A 106 -13.36 -0.45 14.50
N ALA A 107 -12.96 0.74 14.97
CA ALA A 107 -13.09 1.97 14.21
C ALA A 107 -12.21 1.96 12.95
N GLY A 108 -12.84 2.20 11.79
CA GLY A 108 -12.15 2.26 10.50
C GLY A 108 -11.06 3.34 10.43
N TYR A 109 -9.96 3.03 9.77
CA TYR A 109 -8.84 3.94 9.47
C TYR A 109 -9.07 4.67 8.14
N MET A 110 -8.71 5.96 8.07
CA MET A 110 -8.72 6.71 6.81
C MET A 110 -7.31 6.75 6.22
N PHE A 111 -7.11 5.98 5.14
CA PHE A 111 -5.89 6.05 4.35
C PHE A 111 -6.05 7.17 3.32
N THR A 112 -5.10 8.10 3.23
CA THR A 112 -5.10 9.13 2.19
C THR A 112 -4.12 8.73 1.09
N LEU A 113 -4.67 8.27 -0.04
CA LEU A 113 -3.92 8.08 -1.27
C LEU A 113 -3.53 9.45 -1.82
N SER A 114 -2.26 9.61 -2.18
CA SER A 114 -1.73 10.82 -2.81
C SER A 114 -1.00 10.44 -4.10
N GLY A 115 -1.26 11.19 -5.17
CA GLY A 115 -0.76 10.88 -6.51
C GLY A 115 -1.85 10.29 -7.39
N ALA A 116 -2.05 10.88 -8.57
CA ALA A 116 -3.14 10.49 -9.47
C ALA A 116 -2.96 9.05 -10.00
N ASP A 117 -1.72 8.63 -10.25
CA ASP A 117 -1.43 7.31 -10.82
C ASP A 117 -1.70 6.20 -9.80
N LEU A 118 -1.16 6.30 -8.58
CA LEU A 118 -1.50 5.36 -7.50
C LEU A 118 -3.00 5.26 -7.24
N ILE A 119 -3.73 6.39 -7.28
CA ILE A 119 -5.19 6.37 -7.14
C ILE A 119 -5.83 5.58 -8.28
N ARG A 120 -5.38 5.73 -9.53
CA ARG A 120 -5.90 4.94 -10.66
C ARG A 120 -5.53 3.47 -10.53
N ASP A 121 -4.29 3.16 -10.19
CA ASP A 121 -3.78 1.80 -10.12
C ASP A 121 -4.52 0.97 -9.06
N ILE A 122 -4.81 1.54 -7.88
CA ILE A 122 -5.60 0.86 -6.85
C ILE A 122 -7.03 0.57 -7.32
N TYR A 123 -7.65 1.48 -8.08
CA TYR A 123 -9.01 1.26 -8.58
C TYR A 123 -9.04 0.32 -9.78
N ALA A 124 -8.02 0.36 -10.64
CA ALA A 124 -7.84 -0.61 -11.71
C ALA A 124 -7.67 -2.02 -11.12
N TYR A 125 -6.83 -2.16 -10.09
CA TYR A 125 -6.64 -3.45 -9.42
C TYR A 125 -7.91 -3.93 -8.69
N CYS A 126 -8.76 -3.02 -8.19
CA CYS A 126 -10.12 -3.40 -7.76
C CYS A 126 -10.91 -4.01 -8.92
N SER A 127 -11.00 -3.34 -10.07
CA SER A 127 -11.74 -3.86 -11.23
C SER A 127 -11.23 -5.23 -11.69
N GLU A 128 -9.92 -5.41 -11.77
CA GLU A 128 -9.31 -6.69 -12.15
C GLU A 128 -9.66 -7.83 -11.18
N LEU A 129 -9.61 -7.58 -9.87
CA LEU A 129 -9.98 -8.59 -8.87
C LEU A 129 -11.47 -8.93 -8.91
N ALA A 130 -12.32 -7.97 -9.28
CA ALA A 130 -13.75 -8.21 -9.49
C ALA A 130 -13.99 -9.06 -10.75
N GLU A 131 -13.30 -8.78 -11.85
CA GLU A 131 -13.38 -9.55 -13.10
C GLU A 131 -12.88 -10.98 -12.93
N ARG A 132 -11.83 -11.18 -12.13
CA ARG A 132 -11.29 -12.51 -11.80
C ARG A 132 -12.16 -13.28 -10.79
N HIS A 133 -13.22 -12.68 -10.26
CA HIS A 133 -14.10 -13.26 -9.23
C HIS A 133 -13.35 -13.80 -8.00
N VAL A 134 -12.22 -13.18 -7.64
CA VAL A 134 -11.35 -13.61 -6.53
C VAL A 134 -12.06 -13.47 -5.18
N PHE A 135 -12.83 -12.40 -5.02
CA PHE A 135 -13.59 -12.09 -3.82
C PHE A 135 -15.07 -11.88 -4.17
N GLY A 136 -15.94 -11.92 -3.16
CA GLY A 136 -17.32 -11.46 -3.33
C GLY A 136 -17.35 -9.99 -3.78
N THR A 137 -18.31 -9.62 -4.64
CA THR A 137 -18.38 -8.25 -5.21
C THR A 137 -18.44 -7.14 -4.15
N ALA A 138 -19.03 -7.41 -2.98
CA ALA A 138 -19.08 -6.48 -1.85
C ALA A 138 -17.74 -6.25 -1.14
N GLU A 139 -16.77 -7.16 -1.34
CA GLU A 139 -15.45 -7.14 -0.72
C GLU A 139 -14.41 -6.44 -1.60
N VAL A 140 -14.65 -6.32 -2.90
CA VAL A 140 -13.73 -5.65 -3.84
C VAL A 140 -13.86 -4.13 -3.70
N LYS A 141 -13.22 -3.60 -2.66
CA LYS A 141 -13.16 -2.18 -2.32
C LYS A 141 -11.71 -1.74 -2.17
N PRO A 142 -11.39 -0.46 -2.44
CA PRO A 142 -10.02 0.05 -2.32
C PRO A 142 -9.37 -0.23 -0.96
N GLY A 143 -10.12 -0.16 0.15
CA GLY A 143 -9.58 -0.49 1.47
C GLY A 143 -9.15 -1.95 1.64
N ASN A 144 -9.89 -2.89 1.05
CA ASN A 144 -9.55 -4.31 1.06
C ASN A 144 -8.41 -4.62 0.10
N VAL A 145 -8.38 -3.94 -1.06
CA VAL A 145 -7.28 -4.07 -2.02
C VAL A 145 -5.97 -3.53 -1.45
N ILE A 146 -5.99 -2.38 -0.77
CA ILE A 146 -4.81 -1.86 -0.06
C ILE A 146 -4.29 -2.87 0.96
N LYS A 147 -5.19 -3.46 1.76
CA LYS A 147 -4.85 -4.51 2.72
C LYS A 147 -4.22 -5.73 2.03
N LEU A 148 -4.83 -6.23 0.95
CA LEU A 148 -4.32 -7.37 0.18
C LEU A 148 -2.91 -7.11 -0.34
N VAL A 149 -2.69 -5.97 -0.99
CA VAL A 149 -1.38 -5.58 -1.55
C VAL A 149 -0.32 -5.54 -0.46
N LEU A 150 -0.61 -4.93 0.67
CA LEU A 150 0.33 -4.87 1.79
C LEU A 150 0.61 -6.25 2.38
N ARG A 151 -0.40 -7.12 2.49
CA ARG A 151 -0.21 -8.48 3.00
C ARG A 151 0.66 -9.32 2.06
N LEU A 152 0.37 -9.33 0.75
CA LEU A 152 1.21 -10.02 -0.24
C LEU A 152 2.65 -9.49 -0.22
N PHE A 153 2.82 -8.17 -0.21
CA PHE A 153 4.14 -7.54 -0.12
C PHE A 153 4.90 -7.93 1.16
N LEU A 154 4.21 -8.09 2.29
CA LEU A 154 4.82 -8.50 3.55
C LEU A 154 5.06 -10.02 3.64
N MET A 155 4.35 -10.85 2.88
CA MET A 155 4.61 -12.29 2.78
C MET A 155 5.82 -12.59 1.88
N ASP A 156 6.00 -11.77 0.84
CA ASP A 156 7.20 -11.75 0.01
C ASP A 156 8.44 -11.49 0.88
N GLY A 157 9.46 -12.34 0.79
CA GLY A 157 10.67 -12.28 1.62
C GLY A 157 10.66 -13.15 2.90
N PHE A 158 9.51 -13.70 3.31
CA PHE A 158 9.43 -14.63 4.45
C PHE A 158 9.12 -16.08 4.06
N GLY A 159 9.08 -16.39 2.75
CA GLY A 159 8.69 -17.71 2.25
C GLY A 159 7.24 -18.09 2.60
N ALA A 160 6.41 -17.08 2.89
CA ALA A 160 5.01 -17.25 3.29
C ALA A 160 4.04 -16.98 2.13
N MET A 161 4.53 -16.82 0.90
CA MET A 161 3.65 -16.57 -0.24
C MET A 161 2.77 -17.80 -0.49
N PRO A 162 1.43 -17.63 -0.54
CA PRO A 162 0.54 -18.73 -0.87
C PRO A 162 0.63 -19.03 -2.38
N ALA A 163 0.81 -20.31 -2.69
CA ALA A 163 0.84 -20.86 -4.05
C ALA A 163 -0.57 -21.15 -4.56
#